data_AF-A0A7V6G0C7-F1
#
_entry.id   AF-A0A7V6G0C7-F1
#
_cell.length_a   1.000
_cell.length_b   1.000
_cell.length_c   1.000
_cell.angle_alpha   90.00
_cell.angle_beta   90.00
_cell.angle_gamma   90.00
#
_symmetry.space_group_name_H-M   'P 1'
#
loop_
_entity.id
_entity.type
_entity.pdbx_description
1 polymer ?
#
loop_
_entity_poly.entity_id
_entity_poly.type
_entity_poly.pdbx_seq_one_letter_code
_entity_poly.pdbx_strand_id
1 'polypeptide(L)'
;MEKSKKQKILENIKLFIGGVFDFKDMSSKLVEKNAMDEFDNFLLLCFGDLIGIPLPTTYYTLELLPYLAEDLKGWEYRIMGRKDIYMDRWGDFDN
;
A
#
# COMPACT_ATOMS: atom_id res chain seq x y z
N MET A 1 -32.51 25.28 -15.72
CA MET A 1 -32.57 26.22 -14.58
C MET A 1 -31.15 26.71 -14.32
N GLU A 2 -30.86 27.95 -14.70
CA GLU A 2 -29.55 28.57 -14.49
C GLU A 2 -29.33 28.77 -12.99
N LYS A 3 -28.42 28.00 -12.38
CA LYS A 3 -28.12 28.12 -10.94
C LYS A 3 -27.66 29.55 -10.65
N SER A 4 -28.28 30.18 -9.66
CA SER A 4 -27.93 31.54 -9.23
C SER A 4 -26.45 31.64 -8.88
N LYS A 5 -25.80 32.78 -9.15
CA LYS A 5 -24.36 33.00 -8.91
C LYS A 5 -23.93 32.61 -7.48
N LYS A 6 -24.81 32.81 -6.49
CA LYS A 6 -24.59 32.41 -5.09
C LYS A 6 -24.59 30.89 -4.89
N GLN A 7 -25.45 30.15 -5.59
CA GLN A 7 -25.52 28.68 -5.51
C GLN A 7 -24.27 28.03 -6.11
N LYS A 8 -23.77 28.56 -7.25
CA LYS A 8 -22.49 28.11 -7.83
C LYS A 8 -21.31 28.33 -6.88
N ILE A 9 -21.26 29.49 -6.22
CA ILE A 9 -20.18 29.78 -5.26
C ILE A 9 -20.24 28.83 -4.05
N LEU A 10 -21.44 28.57 -3.52
CA LEU A 10 -21.62 27.64 -2.41
C LEU A 10 -21.23 26.19 -2.78
N GLU A 11 -21.59 25.76 -4.00
CA GLU A 11 -21.24 24.45 -4.54
C GLU A 11 -19.72 24.30 -4.72
N ASN A 12 -19.05 25.32 -5.25
CA ASN A 12 -17.59 25.31 -5.40
C ASN A 12 -16.86 25.28 -4.04
N ILE A 13 -17.36 25.99 -3.03
CA ILE A 13 -16.79 25.94 -1.68
C ILE A 13 -17.02 24.56 -1.06
N LYS A 14 -18.21 23.97 -1.22
CA LYS A 14 -18.49 22.62 -0.74
C LYS A 14 -17.58 21.57 -1.39
N LEU A 15 -17.38 21.67 -2.71
CA LEU A 15 -16.48 20.79 -3.46
C LEU A 15 -15.02 20.98 -3.05
N PHE A 16 -14.58 22.22 -2.82
CA PHE A 16 -13.24 22.50 -2.33
C PHE A 16 -13.00 21.89 -0.94
N ILE A 17 -13.94 22.08 -0.02
CA ILE A 17 -13.86 21.52 1.33
C ILE A 17 -13.87 19.98 1.27
N GLY A 18 -14.74 19.38 0.46
CA GLY A 18 -14.77 17.94 0.23
C GLY A 18 -13.45 17.41 -0.31
N GLY A 19 -12.91 18.03 -1.37
CA GLY A 19 -11.63 17.63 -1.96
C GLY A 19 -10.43 17.78 -1.02
N VAL A 20 -10.42 18.80 -0.16
CA VAL A 20 -9.36 18.98 0.85
C VAL A 20 -9.43 17.90 1.94
N PHE A 21 -10.62 17.51 2.38
CA PHE A 21 -10.77 16.40 3.32
C PHE A 21 -10.41 15.05 2.70
N ASP A 22 -10.88 14.80 1.47
CA ASP A 22 -10.54 13.59 0.72
C ASP A 22 -9.02 13.47 0.51
N PHE A 23 -8.33 14.58 0.23
CA PHE A 23 -6.89 14.59 0.01
C PHE A 23 -6.08 14.08 1.22
N LYS A 24 -6.50 14.42 2.43
CA LYS A 24 -5.81 13.99 3.66
C LYS A 24 -5.87 12.47 3.83
N ASP A 25 -7.05 11.90 3.61
CA ASP A 25 -7.26 10.46 3.75
C ASP A 25 -6.55 9.70 2.63
N MET A 26 -6.56 10.21 1.40
CA MET A 26 -5.86 9.61 0.26
C MET A 26 -4.34 9.64 0.44
N SER A 27 -3.77 10.75 0.92
CA SER A 27 -2.33 10.85 1.20
C SER A 27 -1.90 9.84 2.26
N SER A 28 -2.68 9.68 3.32
CA SER A 28 -2.36 8.74 4.40
C SER A 28 -2.42 7.28 3.91
N LYS A 29 -3.44 6.93 3.12
CA LYS A 29 -3.59 5.61 2.48
C LYS A 29 -2.45 5.30 1.51
N LEU A 30 -1.99 6.29 0.75
CA LEU A 30 -0.85 6.14 -0.16
C LEU A 30 0.43 5.80 0.64
N VAL A 31 0.68 6.53 1.72
CA VAL A 31 1.85 6.28 2.59
C VAL A 31 1.77 4.89 3.23
N GLU A 32 0.59 4.50 3.72
CA GLU A 32 0.35 3.17 4.29
C GLU A 32 0.58 2.06 3.26
N LYS A 33 0.05 2.19 2.04
CA LYS A 33 0.31 1.26 0.94
C LYS A 33 1.80 1.09 0.69
N ASN A 34 2.53 2.20 0.50
CA ASN A 34 3.97 2.16 0.24
C ASN A 34 4.75 1.50 1.39
N ALA A 35 4.36 1.77 2.64
CA ALA A 35 4.98 1.14 3.80
C ALA A 35 4.72 -0.38 3.83
N MET A 36 3.52 -0.82 3.46
CA MET A 36 3.19 -2.25 3.34
C MET A 36 3.98 -2.92 2.20
N ASP A 37 4.12 -2.26 1.05
CA ASP A 37 4.88 -2.78 -0.08
C ASP A 37 6.38 -2.94 0.26
N GLU A 38 6.95 -1.96 0.95
CA GLU A 38 8.35 -2.04 1.43
C GLU A 38 8.52 -3.16 2.46
N PHE A 39 7.56 -3.30 3.38
CA PHE A 39 7.59 -4.35 4.38
C PHE A 39 7.45 -5.75 3.76
N ASP A 40 6.63 -5.89 2.74
CA ASP A 40 6.49 -7.15 2.00
C ASP A 40 7.80 -7.54 1.29
N ASN A 41 8.54 -6.55 0.75
CA ASN A 41 9.86 -6.77 0.17
C ASN A 41 10.89 -7.19 1.24
N PHE A 42 10.85 -6.57 2.41
CA PHE A 42 11.67 -6.97 3.54
C PHE A 42 11.40 -8.41 3.97
N LEU A 43 10.13 -8.80 4.10
CA LEU A 43 9.73 -10.18 4.42
C LEU A 43 10.17 -11.16 3.34
N LEU A 44 10.11 -10.77 2.05
CA LEU A 44 10.62 -11.60 0.96
C LEU A 44 12.13 -11.85 1.07
N LEU A 45 12.92 -10.84 1.45
CA LEU A 45 14.36 -10.98 1.67
C LEU A 45 14.71 -11.82 2.90
N CYS A 46 13.82 -11.89 3.89
CA CYS A 46 14.04 -12.63 5.13
C CYS A 46 13.49 -14.06 5.11
N PHE A 47 12.36 -14.27 4.41
CA PHE A 47 11.55 -15.48 4.44
C PHE A 47 11.13 -15.96 3.03
N GLY A 48 11.85 -15.57 1.99
CA GLY A 48 11.67 -16.09 0.63
C GLY A 48 11.76 -17.61 0.52
N ASP A 49 12.43 -18.27 1.47
CA ASP A 49 12.47 -19.74 1.59
C ASP A 49 11.08 -20.36 1.69
N LEU A 50 10.13 -19.67 2.34
CA LEU A 50 8.76 -20.17 2.54
C LEU A 50 8.01 -20.33 1.23
N ILE A 51 8.37 -19.56 0.20
CA ILE A 51 7.80 -19.64 -1.15
C ILE A 51 8.74 -20.36 -2.15
N GLY A 52 9.80 -20.99 -1.65
CA GLY A 52 10.72 -21.83 -2.44
C GLY A 52 11.93 -21.11 -3.03
N ILE A 53 12.23 -19.88 -2.61
CA ILE A 53 13.45 -19.15 -3.00
C ILE A 53 14.52 -19.40 -1.94
N PRO A 54 15.58 -20.18 -2.20
CA PRO A 54 16.59 -20.48 -1.19
C PRO A 54 17.45 -19.24 -0.86
N LEU A 55 17.46 -18.84 0.40
CA LEU A 55 18.15 -17.68 0.94
C LEU A 55 19.22 -18.11 1.95
N PRO A 56 20.45 -17.59 1.83
CA PRO A 56 21.51 -17.88 2.79
C PRO A 56 21.31 -17.19 4.14
N THR A 57 20.39 -16.22 4.22
CA THR A 57 20.12 -15.38 5.39
C THR A 57 19.13 -15.98 6.37
N THR A 58 18.38 -17.01 5.96
CA THR A 58 17.26 -17.57 6.73
C THR A 58 17.64 -17.97 8.15
N TYR A 59 18.83 -18.54 8.33
CA TYR A 59 19.32 -18.91 9.66
C TYR A 59 19.32 -17.73 10.65
N TYR A 60 19.72 -16.54 10.19
CA TYR A 60 19.80 -15.34 11.01
C TYR A 60 18.44 -14.67 11.20
N THR A 61 17.56 -14.76 10.20
CA THR A 61 16.24 -14.12 10.25
C THR A 61 15.24 -14.90 11.11
N LEU A 62 15.54 -16.14 11.49
CA LEU A 62 14.74 -16.90 12.46
C LEU A 62 14.62 -16.22 13.83
N GLU A 63 15.62 -15.44 14.24
CA GLU A 63 15.54 -14.65 15.49
C GLU A 63 14.46 -13.56 15.42
N LEU A 64 14.12 -13.11 14.20
CA LEU A 64 13.07 -12.12 13.96
C LEU A 64 11.67 -12.75 13.88
N LEU A 65 11.59 -14.07 13.72
CA LEU A 65 10.34 -14.80 13.57
C LEU A 65 9.28 -14.48 14.65
N PRO A 66 9.58 -14.46 15.97
CA PRO A 66 8.56 -14.16 16.98
C PRO A 66 7.98 -12.75 16.85
N TYR A 67 8.71 -11.80 16.25
CA TYR A 67 8.25 -10.43 16.06
C TYR A 67 7.43 -10.25 14.78
N LEU A 68 7.63 -11.14 13.79
CA LEU A 68 7.01 -11.05 12.46
C LEU A 68 5.95 -12.14 12.22
N ALA A 69 5.77 -13.04 13.18
CA ALA A 69 4.90 -14.22 13.05
C ALA A 69 3.44 -13.87 12.73
N GLU A 70 2.91 -12.79 13.33
CA GLU A 70 1.54 -12.35 13.10
C GLU A 70 1.36 -11.78 11.68
N ASP A 71 2.37 -11.06 11.18
CA ASP A 71 2.35 -10.43 9.87
C ASP A 71 2.57 -11.42 8.73
N LEU A 72 3.34 -12.48 8.99
CA LEU A 72 3.73 -13.52 8.02
C LEU A 72 2.53 -14.15 7.31
N LYS A 73 1.46 -14.46 8.05
CA LYS A 73 0.24 -15.05 7.47
C LYS A 73 -0.45 -14.08 6.51
N GLY A 74 -0.52 -12.80 6.86
CA GLY A 74 -1.09 -11.77 6.00
C GLY A 74 -0.24 -11.55 4.74
N TRP A 75 1.08 -11.55 4.92
CA TRP A 75 2.05 -11.45 3.84
C TRP A 75 1.95 -12.62 2.85
N GLU A 76 1.81 -13.86 3.34
CA GLU A 76 1.65 -15.05 2.50
C GLU A 76 0.47 -14.91 1.52
N TYR A 77 -0.69 -14.46 2.00
CA TYR A 77 -1.85 -14.24 1.12
C TYR A 77 -1.61 -13.11 0.11
N ARG A 78 -0.93 -12.03 0.51
CA ARG A 78 -0.60 -10.91 -0.39
C ARG A 78 0.40 -11.32 -1.47
N ILE A 79 1.46 -12.04 -1.10
CA ILE A 79 2.50 -12.46 -2.04
C ILE A 79 1.97 -13.50 -3.03
N MET A 80 1.12 -14.42 -2.61
CA MET A 80 0.44 -15.37 -3.51
C MET A 80 -0.50 -14.67 -4.51
N GLY A 81 -1.05 -13.52 -4.14
CA GLY A 81 -1.91 -12.71 -5.02
C GLY A 81 -1.14 -11.81 -5.99
N ARG A 82 0.13 -11.51 -5.72
CA ARG A 82 0.97 -10.68 -6.61
C ARG A 82 1.37 -11.46 -7.85
N LYS A 83 0.85 -11.04 -9.01
CA LYS A 83 1.12 -11.69 -10.31
C LYS A 83 2.36 -11.12 -11.01
N ASP A 84 2.53 -9.80 -11.00
CA ASP A 84 3.63 -9.13 -11.68
C ASP A 84 4.09 -7.90 -10.89
N ILE A 85 5.27 -8.00 -10.26
CA ILE A 85 5.91 -6.90 -9.53
C ILE A 85 6.14 -5.69 -10.43
N TYR A 86 6.44 -5.94 -11.70
CA TYR A 86 6.61 -4.88 -12.67
C TYR A 86 5.30 -4.13 -12.87
N MET A 87 4.21 -4.82 -13.23
CA MET A 87 2.93 -4.18 -13.53
C MET A 87 2.38 -3.37 -12.35
N ASP A 88 2.55 -3.88 -11.13
CA ASP A 88 2.18 -3.13 -9.92
C ASP A 88 2.95 -1.80 -9.81
N ARG A 89 4.26 -1.80 -10.08
CA ARG A 89 5.07 -0.56 -10.07
C ARG A 89 4.76 0.37 -11.23
N TRP A 90 4.56 -0.13 -12.45
CA TRP A 90 4.23 0.71 -13.60
C TRP A 90 2.85 1.38 -13.45
N GLY A 91 1.87 0.67 -12.85
CA GLY A 91 0.56 1.23 -12.54
C GLY A 91 0.57 2.41 -11.56
N ASP A 92 1.59 2.51 -10.71
CA ASP A 92 1.75 3.64 -9.79
C ASP A 92 2.33 4.90 -10.47
N PHE A 93 2.97 4.77 -11.64
CA PHE A 93 3.54 5.90 -12.40
C PHE A 93 2.58 6.52 -13.43
N ASP A 94 1.49 5.84 -13.78
CA ASP A 94 0.49 6.28 -14.78
C ASP A 94 -0.61 7.20 -14.21
N ASN A 95 -0.46 7.67 -12.97
CA ASN A 95 -1.46 8.46 -12.22
C ASN A 95 -1.12 9.96 -12.14
#